data_AF-A0A2E9ZS25-F1
#
_entry.id   AF-A0A2E9ZS25-F1
#
_cell.length_a   1.000
_cell.length_b   1.000
_cell.length_c   1.000
_cell.angle_alpha   90.00
_cell.angle_beta   90.00
_cell.angle_gamma   90.00
#
_symmetry.space_group_name_H-M   'P 1'
#
loop_
_entity.id
_entity.type
_entity.pdbx_description
1 polymer ?
#
loop_
_entity_poly.entity_id
_entity_poly.type
_entity_poly.pdbx_seq_one_letter_code
_entity_poly.pdbx_strand_id
1 'polypeptide(L)'
;LWADAFIQDPGINQARKIPDGKASSVLLFHDGKLLALDGDGNGSGKFVTAAELPGDRFTRLTIRTDYEAKHFDVWVDGKPALAKLGFKNNSVTQFHGAKRLAGANSYLDDFSLSTWGLDRDSDDDGLNDLDEAKFYGSYPLLADSDRDGASDSQEIAAGTHPADPGSIFAVKIDSTAGGQTKLSIPTITGLEYTLQRRAALGQGQWQTVPGFENVPGDGSVQSFLETPDGRNYFYRGVIVNRLNPANP
;
A
#
# COMPACT_ATOMS: atom_id res chain seq x y z
N LEU A 1 -12.47 -0.84 15.10
CA LEU A 1 -11.40 0.14 15.42
C LEU A 1 -10.10 -0.40 14.86
N TRP A 2 -9.35 0.43 14.18
CA TRP A 2 -7.99 0.15 13.74
C TRP A 2 -7.01 0.96 14.58
N ALA A 3 -5.93 0.31 15.00
CA ALA A 3 -4.79 0.94 15.64
C ALA A 3 -3.53 0.54 14.87
N ASP A 4 -2.74 1.52 14.48
CA ASP A 4 -1.48 1.31 13.78
C ASP A 4 -0.34 1.99 14.53
N ALA A 5 0.81 1.34 14.52
CA ALA A 5 2.02 1.87 15.11
C ALA A 5 3.26 1.43 14.32
N PHE A 6 4.27 2.30 14.26
CA PHE A 6 5.63 1.90 13.91
C PHE A 6 6.43 1.70 15.19
N ILE A 7 6.79 0.45 15.47
CA ILE A 7 7.45 0.06 16.71
C ILE A 7 8.78 -0.62 16.43
N GLN A 8 9.79 -0.29 17.21
CA GLN A 8 11.03 -1.04 17.32
C GLN A 8 11.18 -1.49 18.78
N ASP A 9 11.08 -2.79 19.02
CA ASP A 9 11.21 -3.38 20.34
C ASP A 9 12.02 -4.67 20.25
N PRO A 10 13.17 -4.77 20.95
CA PRO A 10 14.00 -5.97 20.92
C PRO A 10 13.35 -7.17 21.64
N GLY A 11 12.23 -6.96 22.32
CA GLY A 11 11.58 -7.92 23.17
C GLY A 11 12.28 -8.09 24.52
N ILE A 12 11.58 -8.73 25.45
CA ILE A 12 12.13 -9.12 26.74
C ILE A 12 12.27 -10.64 26.81
N ASN A 13 13.25 -11.16 27.55
CA ASN A 13 13.44 -12.61 27.74
C ASN A 13 12.79 -13.15 29.03
N GLN A 14 12.06 -12.31 29.77
CA GLN A 14 11.40 -12.71 31.01
C GLN A 14 10.18 -13.59 30.74
N ALA A 15 9.81 -14.40 31.74
CA ALA A 15 8.68 -15.31 31.64
C ALA A 15 7.37 -14.59 31.26
N ARG A 16 6.68 -15.16 30.27
CA ARG A 16 5.40 -14.65 29.76
C ARG A 16 4.36 -14.60 30.88
N LYS A 17 3.88 -13.40 31.20
CA LYS A 17 2.73 -13.20 32.09
C LYS A 17 1.66 -12.43 31.36
N ILE A 18 0.43 -12.92 31.45
CA ILE A 18 -0.74 -12.14 31.04
C ILE A 18 -0.89 -10.99 32.05
N PRO A 19 -0.90 -9.73 31.61
CA PRO A 19 -1.01 -8.60 32.53
C PRO A 19 -2.30 -8.57 33.33
N ASP A 20 -2.28 -7.94 34.50
CA ASP A 20 -3.49 -7.62 35.25
C ASP A 20 -4.34 -6.54 34.53
N GLY A 21 -5.61 -6.42 34.92
CA GLY A 21 -6.55 -5.42 34.38
C GLY A 21 -7.39 -5.89 33.19
N LYS A 22 -8.23 -5.01 32.65
CA LYS A 22 -9.10 -5.31 31.49
C LYS A 22 -8.45 -4.78 30.21
N ALA A 23 -8.45 -5.62 29.18
CA ALA A 23 -8.01 -5.27 27.84
C ALA A 23 -8.77 -6.13 26.83
N SER A 24 -9.00 -5.61 25.62
CA SER A 24 -9.48 -6.40 24.49
C SER A 24 -8.34 -7.23 23.91
N SER A 25 -7.30 -6.56 23.40
CA SER A 25 -6.12 -7.17 22.79
C SER A 25 -4.89 -7.04 23.70
N VAL A 26 -4.02 -8.05 23.65
CA VAL A 26 -2.71 -8.03 24.33
C VAL A 26 -1.67 -8.56 23.37
N LEU A 27 -0.63 -7.75 23.15
CA LEU A 27 0.55 -8.11 22.39
C LEU A 27 1.77 -8.14 23.30
N LEU A 28 2.73 -9.01 22.96
CA LEU A 28 3.94 -9.21 23.73
C LEU A 28 5.14 -9.36 22.81
N PHE A 29 6.13 -8.51 23.01
CA PHE A 29 7.44 -8.59 22.37
C PHE A 29 8.35 -9.46 23.24
N HIS A 30 8.70 -10.65 22.77
CA HIS A 30 9.44 -11.63 23.56
C HIS A 30 10.36 -12.47 22.69
N ASP A 31 11.64 -12.52 23.08
CA ASP A 31 12.67 -13.35 22.43
C ASP A 31 12.70 -13.15 20.90
N GLY A 32 12.71 -11.89 20.45
CA GLY A 32 12.72 -11.53 19.02
C GLY A 32 11.40 -11.82 18.29
N LYS A 33 10.27 -12.01 18.99
CA LYS A 33 8.98 -12.33 18.38
C LYS A 33 7.88 -11.40 18.83
N LEU A 34 6.93 -11.16 17.92
CA LEU A 34 5.61 -10.63 18.25
C LEU A 34 4.69 -11.79 18.59
N LEU A 35 4.17 -11.79 19.82
CA LEU A 35 3.14 -12.70 20.27
C LEU A 35 1.84 -11.92 20.47
N ALA A 36 0.71 -12.55 20.20
CA ALA A 36 -0.62 -12.05 20.54
C ALA A 36 -1.33 -13.04 21.45
N LEU A 37 -2.09 -12.52 22.43
CA LEU A 37 -2.90 -13.36 23.30
C LEU A 37 -4.22 -13.71 22.60
N ASP A 38 -4.44 -14.99 22.31
CA ASP A 38 -5.75 -15.53 21.99
C ASP A 38 -6.53 -15.75 23.29
N GLY A 39 -7.40 -14.80 23.63
CA GLY A 39 -8.05 -14.71 24.92
C GLY A 39 -9.31 -15.56 25.05
N ASP A 40 -9.63 -15.95 26.29
CA ASP A 40 -10.85 -16.70 26.62
C ASP A 40 -12.04 -15.81 27.01
N GLY A 41 -11.88 -14.48 26.95
CA GLY A 41 -12.87 -13.50 27.37
C GLY A 41 -12.98 -13.27 28.88
N ASN A 42 -12.28 -14.05 29.72
CA ASN A 42 -12.38 -14.02 31.18
C ASN A 42 -11.09 -13.53 31.87
N GLY A 43 -10.09 -13.11 31.11
CA GLY A 43 -8.82 -12.59 31.59
C GLY A 43 -7.63 -13.51 31.33
N SER A 44 -7.85 -14.68 30.73
CA SER A 44 -6.80 -15.66 30.41
C SER A 44 -6.72 -15.89 28.90
N GLY A 45 -5.91 -16.86 28.47
CA GLY A 45 -5.74 -17.21 27.07
C GLY A 45 -4.40 -17.88 26.79
N LYS A 46 -4.12 -18.08 25.50
CA LYS A 46 -2.85 -18.64 25.02
C LYS A 46 -2.13 -17.62 24.13
N PHE A 47 -0.84 -17.41 24.37
CA PHE A 47 -0.02 -16.63 23.43
C PHE A 47 0.25 -17.43 22.17
N VAL A 48 0.02 -16.79 21.02
CA VAL A 48 0.27 -17.29 19.67
C VAL A 48 1.27 -16.37 18.99
N THR A 49 2.24 -16.94 18.27
CA THR A 49 3.22 -16.15 17.52
C THR A 49 2.57 -15.52 16.30
N ALA A 50 2.64 -14.19 16.21
CA ALA A 50 2.20 -13.42 15.06
C ALA A 50 3.32 -13.31 14.01
N ALA A 51 4.53 -12.97 14.43
CA ALA A 51 5.68 -12.81 13.56
C ALA A 51 7.01 -12.91 14.32
N GLU A 52 8.08 -13.19 13.59
CA GLU A 52 9.44 -12.89 14.04
C GLU A 52 9.68 -11.37 13.85
N LEU A 53 10.40 -10.75 14.78
CA LEU A 53 10.66 -9.32 14.79
C LEU A 53 12.16 -9.03 14.67
N PRO A 54 12.58 -8.35 13.60
CA PRO A 54 13.95 -7.87 13.48
C PRO A 54 14.15 -6.67 14.42
N GLY A 55 15.04 -6.79 15.41
CA GLY A 55 15.29 -5.76 16.42
C GLY A 55 16.06 -4.52 15.93
N ASP A 56 16.46 -4.49 14.66
CA ASP A 56 17.30 -3.47 14.03
C ASP A 56 16.52 -2.47 13.16
N ARG A 57 15.20 -2.62 13.02
CA ARG A 57 14.35 -1.70 12.29
C ARG A 57 12.99 -1.48 12.95
N PHE A 58 12.30 -0.44 12.52
CA PHE A 58 10.88 -0.28 12.80
C PHE A 58 10.06 -1.34 12.05
N THR A 59 9.07 -1.87 12.73
CA THR A 59 8.07 -2.79 12.20
C THR A 59 6.71 -2.11 12.28
N ARG A 60 5.93 -2.16 11.19
CA ARG A 60 4.55 -1.69 11.21
C ARG A 60 3.67 -2.75 11.87
N LEU A 61 2.96 -2.35 12.91
CA LEU A 61 1.99 -3.17 13.62
C LEU A 61 0.60 -2.57 13.43
N THR A 62 -0.33 -3.36 12.91
CA THR A 62 -1.73 -2.97 12.76
C THR A 62 -2.62 -3.95 13.52
N ILE A 63 -3.57 -3.41 14.29
CA ILE A 63 -4.56 -4.17 15.05
C ILE A 63 -5.95 -3.72 14.64
N ARG A 64 -6.77 -4.65 14.16
CA ARG A 64 -8.21 -4.43 13.96
C ARG A 64 -8.95 -5.04 15.14
N THR A 65 -9.74 -4.24 15.83
CA THR A 65 -10.56 -4.67 16.97
C THR A 65 -12.03 -4.57 16.62
N ASP A 66 -12.73 -5.70 16.74
CA ASP A 66 -14.18 -5.82 16.65
C ASP A 66 -14.76 -6.02 18.06
N TYR A 67 -15.36 -4.94 18.59
CA TYR A 67 -15.95 -4.96 19.92
C TYR A 67 -17.29 -5.69 19.99
N GLU A 68 -17.99 -5.89 18.87
CA GLU A 68 -19.25 -6.63 18.85
C GLU A 68 -18.96 -8.12 18.85
N ALA A 69 -18.09 -8.57 17.94
CA ALA A 69 -17.70 -9.97 17.82
C ALA A 69 -16.76 -10.43 18.95
N LYS A 70 -16.14 -9.52 19.71
CA LYS A 70 -15.13 -9.82 20.76
C LYS A 70 -13.88 -10.49 20.20
N HIS A 71 -13.47 -10.07 19.02
CA HIS A 71 -12.27 -10.55 18.35
C HIS A 71 -11.37 -9.43 17.86
N PHE A 72 -10.09 -9.72 17.72
CA PHE A 72 -9.14 -8.82 17.08
C PHE A 72 -8.23 -9.58 16.11
N ASP A 73 -7.71 -8.83 15.15
CA ASP A 73 -6.81 -9.31 14.10
C ASP A 73 -5.50 -8.49 14.16
N VAL A 74 -4.42 -9.09 13.68
CA VAL A 74 -3.07 -8.51 13.71
C VAL A 74 -2.44 -8.61 12.32
N TRP A 75 -1.89 -7.49 11.83
CA TRP A 75 -1.02 -7.44 10.67
C TRP A 75 0.37 -6.96 11.08
N VAL A 76 1.38 -7.44 10.37
CA VAL A 76 2.78 -7.08 10.54
C VAL A 76 3.34 -6.69 9.19
N ASP A 77 3.92 -5.48 9.09
CA ASP A 77 4.41 -4.90 7.84
C ASP A 77 3.37 -4.95 6.69
N GLY A 78 2.11 -4.64 7.03
CA GLY A 78 0.98 -4.64 6.08
C GLY A 78 0.43 -6.03 5.72
N LYS A 79 1.07 -7.11 6.19
CA LYS A 79 0.64 -8.48 5.87
C LYS A 79 -0.20 -9.10 6.99
N PRO A 80 -1.33 -9.77 6.68
CA PRO A 80 -2.13 -10.46 7.69
C PRO A 80 -1.27 -11.48 8.45
N ALA A 81 -1.24 -11.40 9.78
CA ALA A 81 -0.43 -12.27 10.64
C ALA A 81 -1.28 -13.22 11.48
N LEU A 82 -2.29 -12.69 12.19
CA LEU A 82 -3.26 -13.47 12.97
C LEU A 82 -4.66 -12.90 12.79
N ALA A 83 -5.66 -13.78 12.79
CA ALA A 83 -7.05 -13.38 12.63
C ALA A 83 -7.95 -14.05 13.68
N LYS A 84 -9.03 -13.36 14.05
CA LYS A 84 -10.10 -13.81 14.95
C LYS A 84 -9.62 -14.24 16.34
N LEU A 85 -8.58 -13.59 16.87
CA LEU A 85 -8.12 -13.84 18.23
C LEU A 85 -9.18 -13.38 19.23
N GLY A 86 -9.50 -14.19 20.22
CA GLY A 86 -10.46 -13.85 21.26
C GLY A 86 -9.96 -12.69 22.14
N PHE A 87 -10.87 -11.84 22.60
CA PHE A 87 -10.52 -10.81 23.58
C PHE A 87 -10.00 -11.45 24.86
N LYS A 88 -9.02 -10.79 25.50
CA LYS A 88 -8.64 -11.14 26.87
C LYS A 88 -9.84 -10.99 27.81
N ASN A 89 -10.61 -9.90 27.71
CA ASN A 89 -11.77 -9.67 28.56
C ASN A 89 -12.99 -9.13 27.78
N ASN A 90 -14.08 -9.90 27.76
CA ASN A 90 -15.29 -9.57 26.98
C ASN A 90 -16.10 -8.40 27.56
N SER A 91 -15.81 -7.96 28.79
CA SER A 91 -16.42 -6.75 29.36
C SER A 91 -15.94 -5.46 28.67
N VAL A 92 -14.87 -5.52 27.87
CA VAL A 92 -14.42 -4.38 27.08
C VAL A 92 -15.35 -4.22 25.88
N THR A 93 -16.01 -3.08 25.78
CA THR A 93 -17.03 -2.78 24.75
C THR A 93 -16.65 -1.64 23.82
N GLN A 94 -15.57 -0.91 24.12
CA GLN A 94 -15.08 0.19 23.31
C GLN A 94 -13.59 0.45 23.59
N PHE A 95 -12.96 1.25 22.75
CA PHE A 95 -11.62 1.73 22.99
C PHE A 95 -11.61 2.65 24.21
N HIS A 96 -10.69 2.40 25.13
CA HIS A 96 -10.52 3.22 26.34
C HIS A 96 -9.04 3.56 26.61
N GLY A 97 -8.19 3.40 25.61
CA GLY A 97 -6.76 3.69 25.68
C GLY A 97 -5.87 2.51 25.34
N ALA A 98 -4.60 2.83 25.08
CA ALA A 98 -3.52 1.86 24.91
C ALA A 98 -2.52 2.04 26.06
N LYS A 99 -2.01 0.93 26.59
CA LYS A 99 -1.03 0.95 27.68
C LYS A 99 0.14 0.05 27.36
N ARG A 100 1.34 0.63 27.37
CA ARG A 100 2.58 -0.13 27.42
C ARG A 100 2.86 -0.52 28.87
N LEU A 101 3.08 -1.80 29.12
CA LEU A 101 3.51 -2.30 30.42
C LEU A 101 5.02 -2.50 30.37
N ALA A 102 5.71 -2.12 31.45
CA ALA A 102 7.17 -1.96 31.52
C ALA A 102 7.95 -3.13 30.88
N GLY A 103 9.05 -2.81 30.20
CA GLY A 103 9.92 -3.74 29.47
C GLY A 103 11.27 -3.09 29.11
N ALA A 104 11.99 -3.68 28.14
CA ALA A 104 13.23 -3.12 27.56
C ALA A 104 12.98 -1.74 26.91
N ASN A 105 14.00 -1.09 26.34
CA ASN A 105 13.77 0.13 25.57
C ASN A 105 12.99 -0.20 24.29
N SER A 106 11.80 0.39 24.13
CA SER A 106 10.99 0.33 22.92
C SER A 106 10.92 1.72 22.32
N TYR A 107 11.04 1.83 21.00
CA TYR A 107 10.86 3.08 20.27
C TYR A 107 9.52 3.04 19.54
N LEU A 108 8.79 4.15 19.61
CA LEU A 108 7.55 4.40 18.89
C LEU A 108 7.78 5.62 18.00
N ASP A 109 7.59 5.46 16.70
CA ASP A 109 7.78 6.55 15.72
C ASP A 109 6.45 7.23 15.39
N ASP A 110 5.47 6.44 14.93
CA ASP A 110 4.10 6.90 14.65
C ASP A 110 3.06 6.01 15.35
N PHE A 111 1.93 6.61 15.72
CA PHE A 111 0.76 5.93 16.29
C PHE A 111 -0.54 6.60 15.81
N SER A 112 -1.38 5.83 15.13
CA SER A 112 -2.69 6.29 14.64
C SER A 112 -3.82 5.37 15.10
N LEU A 113 -4.98 5.98 15.35
CA LEU A 113 -6.23 5.32 15.69
C LEU A 113 -7.30 5.78 14.69
N SER A 114 -7.99 4.83 14.07
CA SER A 114 -9.09 5.12 13.15
C SER A 114 -10.32 4.26 13.44
N THR A 115 -11.49 4.88 13.33
CA THR A 115 -12.79 4.23 13.59
C THR A 115 -13.53 3.85 12.32
N TRP A 116 -13.08 4.31 11.15
CA TRP A 116 -13.58 3.89 9.85
C TRP A 116 -12.92 2.57 9.43
N GLY A 117 -13.67 1.66 8.80
CA GLY A 117 -13.17 0.36 8.36
C GLY A 117 -12.28 0.53 7.14
N LEU A 118 -10.96 0.61 7.35
CA LEU A 118 -10.00 0.95 6.30
C LEU A 118 -9.58 -0.26 5.43
N ASP A 119 -10.23 -1.41 5.57
CA ASP A 119 -10.10 -2.56 4.66
C ASP A 119 -11.13 -2.53 3.51
N ARG A 120 -11.89 -1.44 3.40
CA ARG A 120 -12.80 -1.18 2.28
C ARG A 120 -12.06 -0.43 1.19
N ASP A 121 -12.57 -0.56 -0.02
CA ASP A 121 -12.28 0.27 -1.18
C ASP A 121 -13.55 1.11 -1.35
N SER A 122 -13.57 2.32 -0.80
CA SER A 122 -14.81 3.09 -0.65
C SER A 122 -15.21 3.85 -1.92
N ASP A 123 -14.29 4.05 -2.86
CA ASP A 123 -14.54 4.66 -4.17
C ASP A 123 -14.40 3.70 -5.36
N ASP A 124 -14.15 2.42 -5.09
CA ASP A 124 -14.07 1.31 -6.03
C ASP A 124 -12.95 1.49 -7.09
N ASP A 125 -11.82 2.10 -6.71
CA ASP A 125 -10.67 2.35 -7.60
C ASP A 125 -9.66 1.19 -7.62
N GLY A 126 -9.78 0.24 -6.70
CA GLY A 126 -8.92 -0.92 -6.54
C GLY A 126 -7.85 -0.80 -5.45
N LEU A 127 -7.80 0.31 -4.71
CA LEU A 127 -7.03 0.47 -3.48
C LEU A 127 -7.95 0.35 -2.27
N ASN A 128 -7.40 -0.06 -1.13
CA ASN A 128 -8.15 0.05 0.11
C ASN A 128 -7.89 1.42 0.76
N ASP A 129 -8.92 1.93 1.46
CA ASP A 129 -8.92 3.22 2.14
C ASP A 129 -7.71 3.40 3.07
N LEU A 130 -7.17 2.32 3.65
CA LEU A 130 -5.99 2.37 4.51
C LEU A 130 -4.75 2.73 3.72
N ASP A 131 -4.55 2.07 2.59
CA ASP A 131 -3.35 2.21 1.78
C ASP A 131 -3.31 3.58 1.11
N GLU A 132 -4.45 4.04 0.61
CA GLU A 132 -4.64 5.41 0.09
C GLU A 132 -4.23 6.46 1.14
N ALA A 133 -4.87 6.43 2.31
CA ALA A 133 -4.68 7.43 3.34
C ALA A 133 -3.27 7.39 3.97
N LYS A 134 -2.61 6.22 4.00
CA LYS A 134 -1.35 6.05 4.73
C LYS A 134 -0.10 6.01 3.87
N PHE A 135 -0.19 5.46 2.67
CA PHE A 135 0.99 5.20 1.85
C PHE A 135 1.06 6.09 0.64
N TYR A 136 -0.09 6.33 0.00
CA TYR A 136 -0.14 7.04 -1.26
C TYR A 136 -0.48 8.51 -1.09
N GLY A 137 -0.98 8.89 0.09
CA GLY A 137 -1.38 10.27 0.37
C GLY A 137 -2.60 10.70 -0.43
N SER A 138 -3.38 9.72 -0.90
CA SER A 138 -4.60 9.91 -1.66
C SER A 138 -5.83 9.88 -0.74
N TYR A 139 -7.01 10.12 -1.31
CA TYR A 139 -8.27 10.32 -0.61
C TYR A 139 -9.21 9.13 -0.81
N PRO A 140 -9.50 8.35 0.25
CA PRO A 140 -10.32 7.12 0.20
C PRO A 140 -11.74 7.21 -0.33
N LEU A 141 -12.21 8.38 -0.74
CA LEU A 141 -13.58 8.61 -1.20
C LEU A 141 -13.60 9.18 -2.62
N LEU A 142 -12.44 9.23 -3.28
CA LEU A 142 -12.22 9.83 -4.58
C LEU A 142 -11.26 8.95 -5.36
N ALA A 143 -11.81 8.16 -6.28
CA ALA A 143 -11.02 7.28 -7.13
C ALA A 143 -9.92 8.00 -7.92
N ASP A 144 -10.03 9.32 -8.08
CA ASP A 144 -9.04 10.23 -8.65
C ASP A 144 -8.93 11.43 -7.69
N SER A 145 -7.90 11.37 -6.84
CA SER A 145 -7.75 12.23 -5.68
C SER A 145 -7.38 13.67 -6.01
N ASP A 146 -6.55 13.87 -7.03
CA ASP A 146 -6.11 15.19 -7.49
C ASP A 146 -6.89 15.73 -8.70
N ARG A 147 -7.73 14.89 -9.29
CA ARG A 147 -8.66 15.20 -10.38
C ARG A 147 -7.98 15.47 -11.71
N ASP A 148 -6.85 14.79 -11.98
CA ASP A 148 -6.14 14.89 -13.25
C ASP A 148 -6.68 13.95 -14.34
N GLY A 149 -7.56 13.01 -13.96
CA GLY A 149 -8.23 12.05 -14.84
C GLY A 149 -7.65 10.64 -14.83
N ALA A 150 -6.58 10.37 -14.08
CA ALA A 150 -6.11 9.03 -13.74
C ALA A 150 -6.65 8.62 -12.37
N SER A 151 -6.98 7.33 -12.18
CA SER A 151 -7.33 6.87 -10.83
C SER A 151 -6.09 6.69 -9.97
N ASP A 152 -6.21 6.80 -8.65
CA ASP A 152 -5.08 6.68 -7.72
C ASP A 152 -4.35 5.35 -7.93
N SER A 153 -5.10 4.26 -8.15
CA SER A 153 -4.57 2.94 -8.46
C SER A 153 -3.78 2.90 -9.78
N GLN A 154 -4.23 3.63 -10.82
CA GLN A 154 -3.54 3.74 -12.11
C GLN A 154 -2.27 4.56 -11.98
N GLU A 155 -2.31 5.61 -11.18
CA GLU A 155 -1.16 6.46 -10.93
C GLU A 155 -0.07 5.72 -10.16
N ILE A 156 -0.44 5.02 -9.09
CA ILE A 156 0.48 4.16 -8.37
C ILE A 156 1.04 3.13 -9.33
N ALA A 157 0.22 2.51 -10.19
CA ALA A 157 0.65 1.58 -11.24
C ALA A 157 1.62 2.22 -12.25
N ALA A 158 1.43 3.50 -12.57
CA ALA A 158 2.31 4.26 -13.44
C ALA A 158 3.57 4.78 -12.72
N GLY A 159 3.58 4.75 -11.38
CA GLY A 159 4.59 5.36 -10.52
C GLY A 159 4.52 6.88 -10.51
N THR A 160 3.34 7.44 -10.78
CA THR A 160 3.00 8.84 -10.53
C THR A 160 2.45 9.03 -9.12
N HIS A 161 1.99 10.23 -8.78
CA HIS A 161 1.69 10.61 -7.41
C HIS A 161 0.22 11.06 -7.30
N PRO A 162 -0.64 10.31 -6.60
CA PRO A 162 -2.09 10.49 -6.67
C PRO A 162 -2.68 11.75 -6.03
N ALA A 163 -1.85 12.52 -5.34
CA ALA A 163 -2.23 13.82 -4.81
C ALA A 163 -1.54 15.01 -5.52
N ASP A 164 -0.86 14.78 -6.65
CA ASP A 164 -0.15 15.82 -7.41
C ASP A 164 -0.59 15.82 -8.88
N PRO A 165 -1.46 16.75 -9.29
CA PRO A 165 -2.01 16.77 -10.65
C PRO A 165 -0.97 17.17 -11.71
N GLY A 166 0.26 17.49 -11.31
CA GLY A 166 1.40 17.66 -12.22
C GLY A 166 2.17 16.38 -12.49
N SER A 167 1.95 15.33 -11.70
CA SER A 167 2.61 14.03 -11.78
C SER A 167 1.87 13.12 -12.76
N ILE A 168 2.01 13.36 -14.07
CA ILE A 168 1.21 12.65 -15.08
C ILE A 168 2.06 11.69 -15.91
N PHE A 169 1.59 10.45 -16.05
CA PHE A 169 2.13 9.50 -17.03
C PHE A 169 1.49 9.75 -18.41
N ALA A 170 2.08 10.67 -19.17
CA ALA A 170 1.59 11.04 -20.49
C ALA A 170 2.68 10.91 -21.56
N VAL A 171 2.28 10.40 -22.73
CA VAL A 171 3.09 10.51 -23.96
C VAL A 171 2.99 11.95 -24.46
N LYS A 172 4.09 12.70 -24.40
CA LYS A 172 4.20 14.02 -24.99
C LYS A 172 4.54 13.90 -26.46
N ILE A 173 3.80 14.61 -27.30
CA ILE A 173 3.96 14.60 -28.76
C ILE A 173 4.36 16.00 -29.20
N ASP A 174 5.58 16.13 -29.69
CA ASP A 174 6.13 17.37 -30.24
C ASP A 174 6.38 17.22 -31.75
N SER A 175 6.17 18.28 -32.52
CA SER A 175 6.58 18.33 -33.92
C SER A 175 8.03 18.82 -34.02
N THR A 176 8.88 18.14 -34.79
CA THR A 176 10.27 18.58 -35.00
C THR A 176 10.47 19.19 -36.39
N ALA A 177 11.54 19.98 -36.53
CA ALA A 177 11.97 20.50 -37.83
C ALA A 177 12.32 19.32 -38.77
N GLY A 178 11.67 19.26 -39.93
CA GLY A 178 11.84 18.16 -40.89
C GLY A 178 10.63 17.21 -41.01
N GLY A 179 9.52 17.49 -40.33
CA GLY A 179 8.27 16.72 -40.48
C GLY A 179 8.25 15.40 -39.73
N GLN A 180 9.14 15.21 -38.74
CA GLN A 180 9.12 14.08 -37.84
C GLN A 180 8.32 14.39 -36.58
N THR A 181 7.80 13.34 -35.95
CA THR A 181 7.06 13.42 -34.69
C THR A 181 7.97 12.94 -33.56
N LYS A 182 8.21 13.79 -32.56
CA LYS A 182 8.93 13.41 -31.34
C LYS A 182 7.93 12.94 -30.28
N LEU A 183 8.09 11.71 -29.83
CA LEU A 183 7.31 11.11 -28.77
C LEU A 183 8.20 11.04 -27.53
N SER A 184 7.74 11.59 -26.41
CA SER A 184 8.50 11.64 -25.16
C SER A 184 7.69 11.06 -24.01
N ILE A 185 8.31 10.22 -23.17
CA ILE A 185 7.66 9.58 -22.03
C ILE A 185 8.56 9.72 -20.79
N PRO A 186 8.04 10.22 -19.65
CA PRO A 186 8.78 10.12 -18.39
C PRO A 186 8.91 8.65 -17.99
N THR A 187 10.12 8.22 -17.65
CA THR A 187 10.38 6.83 -17.25
C THR A 187 10.84 6.74 -15.81
N ILE A 188 10.58 5.59 -15.20
CA ILE A 188 10.98 5.27 -13.82
C ILE A 188 11.96 4.11 -13.87
N THR A 189 13.04 4.22 -13.11
CA THR A 189 14.06 3.17 -12.98
C THR A 189 13.44 1.86 -12.54
N GLY A 190 13.70 0.80 -13.29
CA GLY A 190 13.21 -0.56 -13.01
C GLY A 190 11.86 -0.89 -13.64
N LEU A 191 11.18 0.06 -14.28
CA LEU A 191 10.03 -0.20 -15.14
C LEU A 191 10.45 -0.28 -16.61
N GLU A 192 9.72 -1.04 -17.41
CA GLU A 192 9.93 -1.17 -18.85
C GLU A 192 8.70 -0.64 -19.61
N TYR A 193 8.96 0.05 -20.72
CA TYR A 193 7.94 0.78 -21.46
C TYR A 193 7.90 0.35 -22.92
N THR A 194 6.71 0.10 -23.43
CA THR A 194 6.44 -0.11 -24.85
C THR A 194 5.51 0.97 -25.36
N LEU A 195 5.90 1.66 -26.43
CA LEU A 195 5.06 2.64 -27.08
C LEU A 195 4.29 1.96 -28.20
N GLN A 196 2.98 2.20 -28.24
CA GLN A 196 2.10 1.62 -29.25
C GLN A 196 1.35 2.71 -29.99
N ARG A 197 1.04 2.44 -31.25
CA ARG A 197 0.26 3.30 -32.12
C ARG A 197 -0.92 2.57 -32.76
N ARG A 198 -1.96 3.32 -33.14
CA ARG A 198 -3.08 2.83 -33.96
C ARG A 198 -3.63 3.93 -34.87
N ALA A 199 -4.19 3.55 -36.02
CA ALA A 199 -4.66 4.50 -37.02
C ALA A 199 -6.06 5.10 -36.72
N ALA A 200 -6.88 4.46 -35.87
CA ALA A 200 -8.22 4.92 -35.55
C ALA A 200 -8.63 4.60 -34.10
N LEU A 201 -9.40 5.49 -33.46
CA LEU A 201 -10.06 5.18 -32.19
C LEU A 201 -11.22 4.21 -32.45
N GLY A 202 -11.15 3.00 -31.88
CA GLY A 202 -12.25 2.02 -31.94
C GLY A 202 -12.20 1.02 -33.10
N GLN A 203 -11.24 1.12 -34.02
CA GLN A 203 -11.00 0.14 -35.07
C GLN A 203 -9.49 -0.11 -35.27
N GLY A 204 -9.12 -1.34 -35.61
CA GLY A 204 -7.72 -1.75 -35.79
C GLY A 204 -7.04 -2.22 -34.51
N GLN A 205 -5.82 -2.74 -34.67
CA GLN A 205 -4.99 -3.28 -33.58
C GLN A 205 -3.94 -2.25 -33.16
N TRP A 206 -3.63 -2.19 -31.87
CA TRP A 206 -2.46 -1.48 -31.38
C TRP A 206 -1.20 -2.20 -31.88
N GLN A 207 -0.27 -1.43 -32.43
CA GLN A 207 1.01 -1.93 -32.94
C GLN A 207 2.15 -1.25 -32.20
N THR A 208 3.16 -2.03 -31.82
CA THR A 208 4.38 -1.48 -31.22
C THR A 208 5.08 -0.54 -32.20
N VAL A 209 5.52 0.61 -31.69
CA VAL A 209 6.34 1.56 -32.44
C VAL A 209 7.74 0.96 -32.57
N PRO A 210 8.25 0.78 -33.81
CA PRO A 210 9.58 0.21 -34.01
C PRO A 210 10.66 0.99 -33.26
N GLY A 211 11.48 0.30 -32.46
CA GLY A 211 12.54 0.93 -31.67
C GLY A 211 12.11 1.42 -30.27
N PHE A 212 10.86 1.19 -29.88
CA PHE A 212 10.35 1.50 -28.54
C PHE A 212 9.55 0.33 -27.96
N GLU A 213 10.21 -0.83 -27.89
CA GLU A 213 9.68 -2.06 -27.30
C GLU A 213 10.51 -2.42 -26.07
N ASN A 214 9.84 -2.61 -24.93
CA ASN A 214 10.44 -2.97 -23.65
C ASN A 214 11.64 -2.09 -23.28
N VAL A 215 11.53 -0.79 -23.51
CA VAL A 215 12.59 0.18 -23.21
C VAL A 215 12.69 0.32 -21.69
N PRO A 216 13.85 0.02 -21.08
CA PRO A 216 14.01 0.18 -19.64
C PRO A 216 14.01 1.65 -19.27
N GLY A 217 13.27 1.98 -18.23
CA GLY A 217 13.28 3.29 -17.62
C GLY A 217 14.53 3.51 -16.79
N ASP A 218 15.01 4.74 -16.80
CA ASP A 218 16.23 5.18 -16.10
C ASP A 218 15.97 6.39 -15.19
N GLY A 219 14.71 6.77 -15.00
CA GLY A 219 14.32 7.95 -14.23
C GLY A 219 14.30 9.24 -15.07
N SER A 220 14.67 9.17 -16.36
CA SER A 220 14.67 10.32 -17.26
C SER A 220 13.52 10.27 -18.26
N VAL A 221 13.33 11.36 -19.01
CA VAL A 221 12.38 11.41 -20.12
C VAL A 221 13.01 10.79 -21.35
N GLN A 222 12.52 9.62 -21.75
CA GLN A 222 12.94 8.97 -23.00
C GLN A 222 12.22 9.60 -24.18
N SER A 223 12.96 9.90 -25.25
CA SER A 223 12.46 10.57 -26.45
C SER A 223 12.74 9.73 -27.70
N PHE A 224 11.76 9.63 -28.59
CA PHE A 224 11.87 8.90 -29.84
C PHE A 224 11.36 9.74 -31.01
N LEU A 225 12.04 9.64 -32.15
CA LEU A 225 11.61 10.29 -33.39
C LEU A 225 10.96 9.27 -34.30
N GLU A 226 9.68 9.47 -34.55
CA GLU A 226 8.95 8.72 -35.54
C GLU A 226 8.88 9.48 -36.86
N THR A 227 9.03 8.76 -37.97
CA THR A 227 8.84 9.32 -39.31
C THR A 227 7.39 9.09 -39.73
N PRO A 228 6.58 10.14 -39.91
CA PRO A 228 5.19 10.01 -40.32
C PRO A 228 5.11 9.42 -41.73
N ASP A 229 4.23 8.45 -41.93
CA ASP A 229 3.92 7.87 -43.24
C ASP A 229 2.76 8.59 -43.94
N GLY A 230 2.41 9.79 -43.46
CA GLY A 230 1.30 10.61 -43.93
C GLY A 230 -0.06 10.27 -43.31
N ARG A 231 -0.14 9.33 -42.37
CA ARG A 231 -1.37 9.02 -41.62
C ARG A 231 -1.36 9.63 -40.22
N ASN A 232 -2.56 9.88 -39.71
CA ASN A 232 -2.74 10.24 -38.30
C ASN A 232 -2.74 8.97 -37.45
N TYR A 233 -2.02 9.02 -36.33
CA TYR A 233 -1.95 7.93 -35.36
C TYR A 233 -2.36 8.40 -33.97
N PHE A 234 -2.92 7.48 -33.21
CA PHE A 234 -3.10 7.59 -31.76
C PHE A 234 -1.99 6.79 -31.09
N TYR A 235 -1.47 7.33 -29.98
CA TYR A 235 -0.35 6.74 -29.25
C TYR A 235 -0.75 6.37 -27.83
N ARG A 236 -0.12 5.34 -27.27
CA ARG A 236 -0.16 5.04 -25.83
C ARG A 236 1.16 4.46 -25.36
N GLY A 237 1.58 4.83 -24.16
CA GLY A 237 2.64 4.13 -23.43
C GLY A 237 2.05 2.95 -22.66
N VAL A 238 2.77 1.84 -22.61
CA VAL A 238 2.41 0.64 -21.85
C VAL A 238 3.58 0.25 -20.97
N ILE A 239 3.32 0.07 -19.67
CA ILE A 239 4.30 -0.49 -18.73
C ILE A 239 4.19 -2.01 -18.82
N VAL A 240 5.30 -2.69 -19.13
CA VAL A 240 5.26 -4.13 -19.50
C VAL A 240 5.71 -5.07 -18.38
N ASN A 241 6.42 -4.57 -17.37
CA ASN A 241 7.06 -5.41 -16.35
C ASN A 241 6.51 -5.20 -14.93
N ARG A 242 5.37 -4.51 -14.77
CA ARG A 242 4.68 -4.48 -13.47
C ARG A 242 3.80 -5.70 -13.32
N LEU A 243 3.99 -6.40 -12.20
CA LEU A 243 3.08 -7.42 -11.72
C LEU A 243 1.67 -6.82 -11.60
N ASN A 244 0.69 -7.57 -12.07
CA ASN A 244 -0.73 -7.25 -11.95
C ASN A 244 -1.04 -6.91 -10.47
N PRO A 245 -1.71 -5.80 -10.14
CA PRO A 245 -1.95 -5.36 -8.75
C PRO A 245 -2.65 -6.39 -7.86
N ALA A 246 -3.23 -7.44 -8.45
CA ALA A 246 -3.86 -8.56 -7.75
C ALA A 246 -2.91 -9.52 -7.01
N ASN A 247 -1.58 -9.30 -7.01
CA ASN A 247 -0.66 -10.06 -6.16
C ASN A 247 0.66 -9.31 -5.92
N PRO A 248 0.86 -8.69 -4.74
CA PRO A 248 2.15 -8.15 -4.30
C PRO A 248 3.17 -9.24 -3.94
#